data_AF-A0A9D7P576-F1
#
_entry.id   AF-A0A9D7P576-F1
#
_cell.length_a   1.000
_cell.length_b   1.000
_cell.length_c   1.000
_cell.angle_alpha   90.00
_cell.angle_beta   90.00
_cell.angle_gamma   90.00
#
_symmetry.space_group_name_H-M   'P 1'
#
loop_
_entity.id
_entity.type
_entity.pdbx_description
1 polymer ?
#
loop_
_entity_poly.entity_id
_entity_poly.type
_entity_poly.pdbx_seq_one_letter_code
_entity_poly.pdbx_strand_id
1 'polypeptide(L)'
;MNKQCQAISRVAGSSELPRAEFSFAIAQRAGVKAAGGLTLKPARKVEFSTSEGTWMSLDISPDGRTILFDLLGDIYTLPITGGEAKPLLTGMAFDSQPRYSPDGRLIAFIKGRDGADNPWIANADGSGLQQLS
;
A
#
# COMPACT_ATOMS: atom_id res chain seq x y z
N MET A 1 13.08 18.09 -29.18
CA MET A 1 14.25 17.52 -29.87
C MET A 1 14.55 16.17 -29.24
N ASN A 2 14.36 15.10 -30.00
CA ASN A 2 14.47 13.68 -29.61
C ASN A 2 15.67 13.33 -28.74
N LYS A 3 15.51 12.37 -27.81
CA LYS A 3 16.22 11.08 -27.84
C LYS A 3 15.38 9.98 -27.14
N GLN A 4 15.12 8.90 -27.88
CA GLN A 4 14.62 7.62 -27.38
C GLN A 4 15.74 6.83 -26.70
N CYS A 5 15.39 5.93 -25.79
CA CYS A 5 16.29 4.92 -25.24
C CYS A 5 15.78 3.52 -25.64
N GLN A 6 16.56 2.79 -26.44
CA GLN A 6 16.26 1.43 -26.88
C GLN A 6 16.77 0.41 -25.85
N ALA A 7 15.97 -0.63 -25.59
CA ALA A 7 16.37 -1.79 -24.81
C ALA A 7 17.02 -2.85 -25.71
N ILE A 8 18.17 -3.36 -25.30
CA ILE A 8 18.92 -4.41 -25.99
C ILE A 8 18.58 -5.74 -25.29
N SER A 9 17.91 -6.66 -25.96
CA SER A 9 17.62 -8.01 -25.46
C SER A 9 18.68 -8.98 -25.98
N ARG A 10 19.33 -9.72 -25.09
CA ARG A 10 20.15 -10.89 -25.43
C ARG A 10 19.50 -12.11 -24.81
N VAL A 11 19.00 -13.00 -25.65
CA VAL A 11 18.38 -14.27 -25.26
C VAL A 11 19.48 -15.33 -25.12
N ALA A 12 19.60 -15.90 -23.93
CA ALA A 12 20.26 -17.18 -23.70
C ALA A 12 19.24 -18.08 -22.99
N GLY A 13 18.99 -19.25 -23.58
CA GLY A 13 18.02 -20.21 -23.08
C GLY A 13 18.50 -20.97 -21.85
N SER A 14 17.65 -21.00 -20.83
CA SER A 14 17.60 -22.03 -19.79
C SER A 14 16.20 -21.99 -19.18
N SER A 15 15.62 -23.17 -18.98
CA SER A 15 14.20 -23.44 -18.67
C SER A 15 13.78 -23.08 -17.24
N GLU A 16 13.92 -21.82 -16.85
CA GLU A 16 13.36 -21.30 -15.60
C GLU A 16 12.49 -20.09 -15.92
N LEU A 17 11.27 -20.08 -15.36
CA LEU A 17 10.32 -18.96 -15.53
C LEU A 17 11.00 -17.65 -15.11
N PRO A 18 10.92 -16.58 -15.93
CA PRO A 18 11.60 -15.34 -15.63
C PRO A 18 10.98 -14.72 -14.37
N ARG A 19 11.73 -14.72 -13.27
CA ARG A 19 11.44 -13.84 -12.13
C ARG A 19 11.79 -12.43 -12.56
N ALA A 20 10.78 -11.59 -12.74
CA ALA A 20 10.98 -10.18 -13.00
C ALA A 20 11.41 -9.49 -11.70
N GLU A 21 12.71 -9.32 -11.51
CA GLU A 21 13.28 -8.47 -10.46
C GLU A 21 13.20 -7.01 -10.91
N PHE A 22 12.25 -6.25 -10.35
CA PHE A 22 12.15 -4.80 -10.57
C PHE A 22 12.90 -4.06 -9.46
N SER A 23 14.06 -3.49 -9.80
CA SER A 23 14.77 -2.55 -8.92
C SER A 23 14.30 -1.12 -9.17
N PHE A 24 13.66 -0.50 -8.19
CA PHE A 24 13.39 0.94 -8.16
C PHE A 24 14.43 1.64 -7.30
N ALA A 25 15.19 2.56 -7.90
CA ALA A 25 16.07 3.46 -7.16
C ALA A 25 15.28 4.69 -6.69
N ILE A 26 15.02 4.78 -5.37
CA ILE A 26 14.51 5.99 -4.75
C ILE A 26 15.70 6.91 -4.46
N ALA A 27 15.75 8.08 -5.09
CA ALA A 27 16.70 9.13 -4.72
C ALA A 27 16.29 9.73 -3.36
N GLN A 28 17.02 9.38 -2.31
CA GLN A 28 16.86 9.99 -0.98
C GLN A 28 17.40 11.43 -1.00
N ARG A 29 16.57 12.41 -0.61
CA ARG A 29 17.04 13.76 -0.28
C ARG A 29 17.87 13.71 1.01
N ALA A 30 18.92 14.53 1.04
CA ALA A 30 19.91 14.62 2.11
C ALA A 30 19.28 14.78 3.51
N GLY A 31 19.79 13.99 4.44
CA GLY A 31 19.25 13.82 5.79
C GLY A 31 19.45 15.01 6.72
N VAL A 32 18.50 15.15 7.65
CA VAL A 32 18.66 15.97 8.86
C VAL A 32 19.61 15.25 9.80
N LYS A 33 20.67 15.93 10.23
CA LYS A 33 21.68 15.39 11.15
C LYS A 33 21.08 15.31 12.56
N ALA A 34 20.63 14.11 12.96
CA ALA A 34 20.23 13.85 14.33
C ALA A 34 21.45 13.94 15.25
N ALA A 35 21.39 14.82 16.23
CA ALA A 35 22.35 14.88 17.32
C ALA A 35 22.15 13.66 18.24
N GLY A 36 23.21 12.86 18.44
CA GLY A 36 23.33 11.93 19.57
C GLY A 36 22.52 10.63 19.51
N GLY A 37 23.13 9.57 18.98
CA GLY A 37 23.26 8.31 19.74
C GLY A 37 22.06 7.40 19.99
N LEU A 38 21.03 7.36 19.15
CA LEU A 38 20.06 6.27 19.15
C LEU A 38 19.94 5.67 17.73
N THR A 39 20.85 4.76 17.39
CA THR A 39 20.69 3.94 16.18
C THR A 39 19.62 2.88 16.46
N LEU A 40 18.39 3.15 16.04
CA LEU A 40 17.35 2.13 16.01
C LEU A 40 17.79 1.04 15.02
N LYS A 41 18.28 -0.08 15.54
CA LYS A 41 18.40 -1.31 14.74
C LYS A 41 16.97 -1.78 14.49
N PRO A 42 16.52 -1.93 13.22
CA PRO A 42 15.18 -2.39 12.93
C PRO A 42 14.90 -3.69 13.69
N ALA A 43 13.81 -3.71 14.45
CA ALA A 43 13.34 -4.93 15.08
C ALA A 43 12.95 -5.94 13.99
N ARG A 44 13.07 -7.23 14.31
CA ARG A 44 12.79 -8.36 13.40
C ARG A 44 11.57 -8.11 12.50
N LYS A 45 11.68 -8.43 11.22
CA LYS A 45 10.51 -8.55 10.35
C LYS A 45 9.80 -9.87 10.70
N VAL A 46 8.50 -9.82 10.95
CA VAL A 46 7.66 -11.02 11.10
C VAL A 46 6.74 -11.06 9.90
N GLU A 47 6.73 -12.20 9.20
CA GLU A 47 5.80 -12.48 8.12
C GLU A 47 4.78 -13.49 8.64
N PHE A 48 3.50 -13.25 8.35
CA PHE A 48 2.43 -14.16 8.71
C PHE A 48 1.40 -14.19 7.58
N SER A 49 0.74 -15.34 7.43
CA SER A 49 -0.41 -15.52 6.56
C SER A 49 -1.63 -15.75 7.45
N THR A 50 -2.72 -15.06 7.17
CA THR A 50 -4.00 -15.31 7.85
C THR A 50 -5.15 -15.28 6.85
N SER A 51 -6.18 -16.06 7.14
CA SER A 51 -7.46 -16.06 6.45
C SER A 51 -8.59 -15.48 7.31
N GLU A 52 -8.28 -15.09 8.55
CA GLU A 52 -9.23 -14.57 9.52
C GLU A 52 -8.64 -13.41 10.32
N GLY A 53 -9.51 -12.53 10.80
CA GLY A 53 -9.15 -11.40 11.63
C GLY A 53 -10.32 -10.99 12.51
N THR A 54 -10.03 -10.22 13.55
CA THR A 54 -11.03 -9.68 14.48
C THR A 54 -10.98 -8.17 14.41
N TRP A 55 -12.13 -7.53 14.68
CA TRP A 55 -12.27 -6.07 14.75
C TRP A 55 -11.95 -5.34 13.44
N MET A 56 -12.26 -5.99 12.32
CA MET A 56 -12.05 -5.44 10.98
C MET A 56 -13.27 -4.64 10.53
N SER A 57 -13.03 -3.58 9.75
CA SER A 57 -14.08 -2.94 8.97
C SER A 57 -13.93 -3.28 7.49
N LEU A 58 -15.05 -3.31 6.75
CA LEU A 58 -15.05 -3.59 5.32
C LEU A 58 -16.12 -2.78 4.58
N ASP A 59 -15.90 -2.60 3.29
CA ASP A 59 -16.86 -2.05 2.33
C ASP A 59 -16.72 -2.75 0.97
N ILE A 60 -17.77 -2.69 0.15
CA ILE A 60 -17.79 -3.30 -1.18
C ILE A 60 -17.75 -2.19 -2.23
N SER A 61 -16.94 -2.38 -3.27
CA SER A 61 -16.87 -1.44 -4.39
C SER A 61 -18.24 -1.27 -5.04
N PRO A 62 -18.59 -0.08 -5.57
CA PRO A 62 -19.92 0.14 -6.16
C PRO A 62 -20.24 -0.78 -7.35
N ASP A 63 -19.23 -1.30 -8.05
CA ASP A 63 -19.39 -2.31 -9.12
C ASP A 63 -19.58 -3.75 -8.60
N GLY A 64 -19.51 -3.96 -7.29
CA GLY A 64 -19.71 -5.22 -6.60
C GLY A 64 -18.54 -6.21 -6.71
N ARG A 65 -17.38 -5.80 -7.25
CA ARG A 65 -16.29 -6.73 -7.60
C ARG A 65 -15.18 -6.85 -6.57
N THR A 66 -15.04 -5.86 -5.68
CA THR A 66 -13.89 -5.73 -4.79
C THR A 66 -14.34 -5.43 -3.37
N ILE A 67 -13.81 -6.17 -2.40
CA ILE A 67 -13.90 -5.88 -0.98
C ILE A 67 -12.72 -5.00 -0.62
N LEU A 68 -12.98 -3.89 0.08
CA LEU A 68 -11.99 -3.03 0.73
C LEU A 68 -12.10 -3.26 2.23
N PHE A 69 -10.98 -3.48 2.92
CA PHE A 69 -11.01 -3.77 4.35
C PHE A 69 -9.72 -3.37 5.05
N ASP A 70 -9.79 -3.15 6.36
CA ASP A 70 -8.61 -2.94 7.19
C ASP A 70 -8.15 -4.23 7.89
N LEU A 71 -6.84 -4.39 8.04
CA LEU A 71 -6.20 -5.45 8.81
C LEU A 71 -4.86 -4.98 9.38
N LEU A 72 -4.73 -5.03 10.71
CA LEU A 72 -3.54 -4.59 11.45
C LEU A 72 -3.06 -3.16 11.14
N GLY A 73 -4.01 -2.25 10.83
CA GLY A 73 -3.70 -0.85 10.56
C GLY A 73 -3.29 -0.55 9.11
N ASP A 74 -3.35 -1.54 8.23
CA ASP A 74 -3.20 -1.36 6.79
C ASP A 74 -4.54 -1.60 6.09
N ILE A 75 -4.74 -0.98 4.92
CA ILE A 75 -5.93 -1.17 4.08
C ILE A 75 -5.59 -2.08 2.90
N TYR A 76 -6.45 -3.07 2.67
CA TYR A 76 -6.30 -4.09 1.63
C TYR A 76 -7.53 -4.13 0.71
N THR A 77 -7.32 -4.71 -0.47
CA THR A 77 -8.38 -5.05 -1.42
C THR A 77 -8.41 -6.56 -1.67
N LEU A 78 -9.59 -7.12 -1.88
CA LEU A 78 -9.79 -8.54 -2.18
C LEU A 78 -10.90 -8.70 -3.21
N PRO A 79 -10.77 -9.56 -4.24
CA PRO A 79 -11.89 -9.86 -5.13
C PRO A 79 -13.10 -10.39 -4.36
N ILE A 80 -14.32 -10.01 -4.74
CA ILE A 80 -15.57 -10.49 -4.09
C ILE A 80 -15.73 -12.01 -4.17
N THR A 81 -15.09 -12.64 -5.17
CA THR A 81 -15.03 -14.09 -5.33
C THR A 81 -14.06 -14.78 -4.36
N GLY A 82 -13.37 -14.01 -3.51
CA GLY A 82 -12.26 -14.47 -2.69
C GLY A 82 -10.94 -14.55 -3.45
N GLY A 83 -9.90 -15.02 -2.76
CA GLY A 83 -8.55 -15.16 -3.31
C GLY A 83 -7.50 -14.47 -2.44
N GLU A 84 -6.48 -13.91 -3.09
CA GLU A 84 -5.39 -13.22 -2.42
C GLU A 84 -5.72 -11.73 -2.22
N ALA A 85 -5.59 -11.26 -0.98
CA ALA A 85 -5.73 -9.84 -0.66
C ALA A 85 -4.48 -9.07 -1.07
N LYS A 86 -4.67 -7.87 -1.61
CA LYS A 86 -3.59 -6.98 -2.06
C LYS A 86 -3.54 -5.74 -1.17
N PRO A 87 -2.35 -5.34 -0.69
CA PRO A 87 -2.21 -4.09 0.04
C PRO A 87 -2.57 -2.90 -0.86
N LEU A 88 -3.34 -1.96 -0.32
CA LEU A 88 -3.72 -0.72 -0.99
C LEU A 88 -3.04 0.48 -0.33
N LEU A 89 -3.15 0.58 0.99
CA LEU A 89 -2.45 1.59 1.79
C LEU A 89 -1.73 0.87 2.93
N THR A 90 -0.41 1.07 2.99
CA THR A 90 0.45 0.48 4.02
C THR A 90 1.34 1.53 4.65
N GLY A 91 1.69 1.38 5.91
CA GLY A 91 2.69 2.24 6.51
C GLY A 91 2.81 2.13 8.03
N MET A 92 3.37 3.18 8.62
CA MET A 92 3.48 3.28 10.08
C MET A 92 2.19 3.79 10.75
N ALA A 93 1.32 4.46 10.00
CA ALA A 93 0.06 4.97 10.52
C ALA A 93 -0.93 3.81 10.68
N PHE A 94 -1.85 3.94 11.64
CA PHE A 94 -2.92 2.97 11.80
C PHE A 94 -4.13 3.43 10.99
N ASP A 95 -4.34 2.80 9.83
CA ASP A 95 -5.42 3.11 8.90
C ASP A 95 -6.61 2.16 9.15
N SER A 96 -7.82 2.71 9.27
CA SER A 96 -9.03 1.96 9.66
C SER A 96 -10.32 2.50 9.05
N GLN A 97 -11.38 1.68 9.10
CA GLN A 97 -12.75 2.03 8.69
C GLN A 97 -12.84 2.54 7.24
N PRO A 98 -12.24 1.84 6.25
CA PRO A 98 -12.24 2.32 4.88
C PRO A 98 -13.63 2.18 4.24
N ARG A 99 -14.02 3.18 3.44
CA ARG A 99 -15.30 3.25 2.72
C ARG A 99 -15.11 3.76 1.30
N TYR A 100 -15.80 3.17 0.33
CA TYR A 100 -15.81 3.69 -1.04
C TYR A 100 -16.70 4.92 -1.16
N SER A 101 -16.34 5.84 -2.06
CA SER A 101 -17.29 6.84 -2.55
C SER A 101 -18.37 6.16 -3.39
N PRO A 102 -19.58 6.75 -3.49
CA PRO A 102 -20.67 6.17 -4.28
C PRO A 102 -20.34 5.94 -5.77
N ASP A 103 -19.43 6.73 -6.33
CA ASP A 103 -18.94 6.60 -7.70
C ASP A 103 -17.70 5.69 -7.84
N GLY A 104 -17.18 5.17 -6.73
CA GLY A 104 -16.05 4.24 -6.67
C GLY A 104 -14.70 4.86 -7.01
N ARG A 105 -14.62 6.19 -7.15
CA ARG A 105 -13.37 6.88 -7.54
C ARG A 105 -12.46 7.15 -6.35
N LEU A 106 -13.03 7.31 -5.17
CA LEU A 106 -12.33 7.65 -3.95
C LEU A 106 -12.59 6.60 -2.87
N ILE A 107 -11.72 6.60 -1.88
CA ILE A 107 -11.92 5.97 -0.59
C ILE A 107 -11.79 7.01 0.51
N ALA A 108 -12.61 6.89 1.55
CA ALA A 108 -12.50 7.64 2.80
C ALA A 108 -12.14 6.68 3.94
N PHE A 109 -11.29 7.11 4.87
CA PHE A 109 -10.83 6.27 5.96
C PHE A 109 -10.28 7.12 7.11
N ILE A 110 -10.07 6.50 8.27
CA ILE A 110 -9.42 7.12 9.42
C ILE A 110 -7.94 6.75 9.40
N LYS A 111 -7.07 7.76 9.46
CA LYS A 111 -5.63 7.59 9.58
C LYS A 111 -5.15 8.13 10.92
N GLY A 112 -4.64 7.22 11.75
CA GLY A 112 -3.98 7.54 13.01
C GLY A 112 -2.51 7.89 12.78
N ARG A 113 -2.18 9.18 12.81
CA ARG A 113 -0.80 9.66 12.66
C ARG A 113 -0.50 10.73 13.70
N ASP A 114 0.72 10.70 14.26
CA ASP A 114 1.23 11.72 15.19
C ASP A 114 0.34 11.95 16.43
N GLY A 115 -0.34 10.90 16.90
CA GLY A 115 -1.15 10.92 18.12
C GLY A 115 -2.60 11.39 17.94
N ALA A 116 -3.06 11.56 16.70
CA ALA A 116 -4.45 11.90 16.39
C ALA A 116 -5.00 11.08 15.23
N ASP A 117 -6.29 10.76 15.32
CA ASP A 117 -7.07 10.11 14.27
C ASP A 117 -7.79 11.18 13.46
N ASN A 118 -7.49 11.24 12.16
CA ASN A 118 -8.10 12.22 11.26
C ASN A 118 -8.81 11.53 10.10
N PRO A 119 -9.83 12.16 9.51
CA PRO A 119 -10.43 11.70 8.26
C PRO A 119 -9.54 12.02 7.07
N TRP A 120 -9.33 11.03 6.21
CA TRP A 120 -8.55 11.13 4.99
C TRP A 120 -9.32 10.60 3.79
N ILE A 121 -8.92 11.05 2.61
CA ILE A 121 -9.35 10.52 1.34
C ILE A 121 -8.15 10.13 0.48
N ALA A 122 -8.36 9.18 -0.42
CA ALA A 122 -7.45 8.81 -1.49
C ALA A 122 -8.27 8.39 -2.72
N ASN A 123 -7.62 8.31 -3.88
CA ASN A 123 -8.17 7.59 -5.03
C ASN A 123 -8.34 6.11 -4.68
N ALA A 124 -9.25 5.43 -5.37
CA ALA A 124 -9.52 4.00 -5.15
C ALA A 124 -8.29 3.09 -5.43
N ASP A 125 -7.27 3.59 -6.11
CA ASP A 125 -5.98 2.92 -6.32
C ASP A 125 -4.94 3.25 -5.23
N GLY A 126 -5.32 3.97 -4.18
CA GLY A 126 -4.47 4.38 -3.06
C GLY A 126 -3.65 5.66 -3.31
N SER A 127 -3.68 6.22 -4.52
CA SER A 127 -2.96 7.46 -4.84
C SER A 127 -3.70 8.72 -4.36
N GLY A 128 -3.04 9.88 -4.40
CA GLY A 128 -3.71 11.16 -4.14
C GLY A 128 -4.18 11.36 -2.69
N LEU A 129 -3.41 10.83 -1.72
CA LEU A 129 -3.70 10.98 -0.28
C LEU A 129 -3.89 12.44 0.12
N GLN A 130 -5.03 12.73 0.76
CA GLN A 130 -5.38 14.04 1.26
C GLN A 130 -6.07 13.94 2.63
N GLN A 131 -5.59 14.74 3.59
CA GLN A 131 -6.21 14.93 4.89
C GLN A 131 -7.36 15.94 4.79
N LEU A 132 -8.45 15.68 5.52
CA LEU A 132 -9.62 16.57 5.51
C LEU A 132 -9.72 17.51 6.73
N SER A 133 -9.02 17.23 7.83
CA SER A 133 -9.05 18.03 9.07
C SER A 133 -7.67 18.25 9.67
#